data_AF-A0A1S2QBH6-F1
#
_entry.id   AF-A0A1S2QBH6-F1
#
_cell.length_a   1.000
_cell.length_b   1.000
_cell.length_c   1.000
_cell.angle_alpha   90.00
_cell.angle_beta   90.00
_cell.angle_gamma   90.00
#
_symmetry.space_group_name_H-M   'P 1'
#
loop_
_entity.id
_entity.type
_entity.pdbx_description
1 polymer ?
#
loop_
_entity_poly.entity_id
_entity_poly.type
_entity_poly.pdbx_seq_one_letter_code
_entity_poly.pdbx_strand_id
1 'polypeptide(L)'
;MRRTAWLALALFWSAFAVLEGVNHGWLAGALALTLLVLPDLAFLVALGDAPRMTEGQLPPRAVPYYNALHRAVVPLALIVAYTLLPVSWPPAFAALCGWLAHISYDRAFGYGLRTKEGFRRG
;
A
#
# COMPACT_ATOMS: atom_id res chain seq x y z
N MET A 1 -19.68 7.57 2.42
CA MET A 1 -19.31 7.63 0.99
C MET A 1 -17.82 7.43 0.75
N ARG A 2 -16.92 8.26 1.30
CA ARG A 2 -15.45 8.12 1.07
C ARG A 2 -14.87 6.76 1.45
N ARG A 3 -15.18 6.23 2.64
CA ARG A 3 -14.68 4.91 3.10
C ARG A 3 -15.21 3.74 2.27
N THR A 4 -16.47 3.80 1.85
CA THR A 4 -17.10 2.79 0.99
C THR A 4 -16.44 2.73 -0.39
N ALA A 5 -16.09 3.89 -0.97
CA ALA A 5 -15.35 3.94 -2.23
C ALA A 5 -13.95 3.32 -2.09
N TRP A 6 -13.25 3.59 -0.98
CA TRP A 6 -11.97 2.94 -0.69
C TRP A 6 -12.09 1.44 -0.50
N LEU A 7 -13.16 0.96 0.14
CA LEU A 7 -13.39 -0.48 0.27
C LEU A 7 -13.65 -1.13 -1.09
N ALA A 8 -14.45 -0.49 -1.96
CA ALA A 8 -14.67 -0.97 -3.31
C ALA A 8 -13.37 -1.04 -4.12
N LEU A 9 -12.51 -0.01 -4.01
CA LEU A 9 -11.18 -0.03 -4.62
C LEU A 9 -10.29 -1.14 -4.05
N ALA A 10 -10.32 -1.36 -2.73
CA ALA A 10 -9.55 -2.43 -2.10
C ALA A 10 -9.94 -3.80 -2.66
N LEU A 11 -11.24 -4.08 -2.76
CA LEU A 11 -11.75 -5.31 -3.35
C LEU A 11 -11.39 -5.44 -4.83
N PHE A 12 -11.50 -4.35 -5.59
CA PHE A 12 -11.12 -4.31 -7.00
C PHE A 12 -9.65 -4.67 -7.21
N TRP A 13 -8.73 -4.01 -6.50
CA TRP A 13 -7.30 -4.27 -6.63
C TRP A 13 -6.90 -5.66 -6.11
N SER A 14 -7.54 -6.15 -5.05
CA SER A 14 -7.38 -7.53 -4.58
C SER A 14 -7.81 -8.55 -5.63
N ALA A 15 -8.94 -8.32 -6.31
CA ALA A 15 -9.42 -9.21 -7.36
C ALA A 15 -8.41 -9.31 -8.53
N PHE A 16 -7.86 -8.18 -8.97
CA PHE A 16 -6.81 -8.18 -9.99
C PHE A 16 -5.52 -8.85 -9.51
N ALA A 17 -5.06 -8.59 -8.29
CA ALA A 17 -3.89 -9.27 -7.73
C ALA A 17 -4.04 -10.81 -7.72
N VAL A 18 -5.22 -11.30 -7.33
CA VAL A 18 -5.54 -12.75 -7.35
C VAL A 18 -5.61 -13.29 -8.77
N LEU A 19 -6.30 -12.58 -9.67
CA LEU A 19 -6.43 -12.98 -11.08
C LEU A 19 -5.05 -13.12 -11.74
N GLU A 20 -4.16 -12.16 -11.52
CA GLU A 20 -2.80 -12.18 -12.05
C GLU A 20 -1.99 -13.34 -11.44
N GLY A 21 -2.12 -13.59 -10.14
CA GLY A 21 -1.49 -14.74 -9.49
C GLY A 21 -1.95 -16.09 -10.05
N VAL A 22 -3.25 -16.23 -10.34
CA VAL A 22 -3.82 -17.45 -10.94
C VAL A 22 -3.38 -17.63 -12.39
N ASN A 23 -3.38 -16.56 -13.19
CA ASN A 23 -3.10 -16.63 -14.62
C ASN A 23 -1.60 -16.65 -14.96
N HIS A 24 -0.76 -16.05 -14.12
CA HIS A 24 0.68 -15.85 -14.40
C HIS A 24 1.60 -16.55 -13.39
N GLY A 25 1.03 -17.34 -12.48
CA GLY A 25 1.75 -18.26 -11.60
C GLY A 25 2.24 -17.65 -10.29
N TRP A 26 2.93 -18.49 -9.50
CA TRP A 26 3.25 -18.22 -8.11
C TRP A 26 4.05 -16.93 -7.89
N LEU A 27 4.92 -16.54 -8.84
CA LEU A 27 5.72 -15.32 -8.72
C LEU A 27 4.83 -14.07 -8.69
N ALA A 28 3.79 -14.01 -9.52
CA ALA A 28 2.85 -12.89 -9.52
C ALA A 28 2.08 -12.81 -8.20
N GLY A 29 1.59 -13.96 -7.71
CA GLY A 29 0.93 -14.03 -6.40
C GLY A 29 1.86 -13.65 -5.24
N ALA A 30 3.11 -14.12 -5.25
CA ALA A 30 4.09 -13.81 -4.21
C ALA A 30 4.46 -12.33 -4.17
N LEU A 31 4.66 -11.68 -5.33
CA LEU A 31 4.95 -10.25 -5.38
C LEU A 31 3.73 -9.39 -5.00
N ALA A 32 2.52 -9.80 -5.38
CA ALA A 32 1.29 -9.18 -4.93
C ALA A 32 1.16 -9.22 -3.40
N LEU A 33 1.34 -10.38 -2.79
CA LEU A 33 1.32 -10.54 -1.33
C LEU A 33 2.45 -9.75 -0.66
N THR A 34 3.63 -9.73 -1.27
CA THR A 34 4.77 -8.96 -0.74
C THR A 34 4.43 -7.48 -0.69
N LEU A 35 3.96 -6.88 -1.78
CA LEU A 35 3.62 -5.45 -1.78
C LEU A 35 2.28 -5.11 -1.10
N LEU A 36 1.45 -6.11 -0.83
CA LEU A 36 0.32 -5.96 0.07
C LEU A 36 0.79 -5.74 1.51
N VAL A 37 1.87 -6.38 1.97
CA VAL A 37 2.34 -6.31 3.37
C VAL A 37 3.51 -5.31 3.55
N LEU A 38 4.33 -5.12 2.52
CA LEU A 38 5.55 -4.31 2.57
C LEU A 38 5.35 -2.89 3.14
N PRO A 39 4.26 -2.15 2.84
CA PRO A 39 4.08 -0.80 3.37
C PRO A 39 4.12 -0.72 4.90
N ASP A 40 3.67 -1.76 5.59
CA ASP A 40 3.67 -1.83 7.06
C ASP A 40 5.05 -2.10 7.64
N LEU A 41 6.00 -2.64 6.86
CA LEU A 41 7.37 -2.80 7.33
C LEU A 41 8.05 -1.44 7.63
N ALA A 42 7.48 -0.33 7.16
CA ALA A 42 7.90 1.02 7.57
C ALA A 42 7.86 1.24 9.09
N PHE A 43 6.99 0.53 9.82
CA PHE A 43 6.93 0.61 11.28
C PHE A 43 8.21 0.10 11.95
N LEU A 44 8.97 -0.78 11.29
CA LEU A 44 10.22 -1.34 11.84
C LEU A 44 11.36 -0.31 11.90
N VAL A 45 11.32 0.75 11.09
CA VAL A 45 12.36 1.80 11.03
C VAL A 45 12.57 2.48 12.38
N ALA A 46 11.54 2.52 13.24
CA ALA A 46 11.59 3.19 14.53
C ALA A 46 10.97 2.35 15.65
N LEU A 47 11.08 1.02 15.57
CA LEU A 47 10.50 0.12 16.55
C LEU A 47 10.98 0.41 17.99
N GLY A 48 12.24 0.82 18.15
CA GLY A 48 12.82 1.20 19.44
C GLY A 48 12.26 2.50 20.04
N ASP A 49 11.55 3.31 19.24
CA ASP A 49 10.91 4.54 19.72
C ASP A 49 9.47 4.30 20.20
N ALA A 50 8.87 3.16 19.87
CA ALA A 50 7.49 2.83 20.18
C ALA A 50 7.10 3.01 21.67
N PRO A 51 7.92 2.61 22.67
CA PRO A 51 7.58 2.79 24.08
C PRO A 51 7.46 4.25 24.53
N ARG A 52 7.98 5.19 23.74
CA ARG A 52 7.98 6.63 24.04
C ARG A 52 6.88 7.39 23.30
N MET A 53 6.11 6.71 22.44
CA MET A 53 5.10 7.36 21.61
C MET A 53 3.74 7.42 22.32
N THR A 54 2.98 8.46 22.03
CA THR A 54 1.56 8.52 22.42
C THR A 54 0.74 7.54 21.58
N GLU A 55 -0.36 7.05 22.12
CA GLU A 55 -1.29 6.19 21.38
C GLU A 55 -1.70 6.82 20.04
N GLY A 56 -1.57 6.06 18.96
CA GLY A 56 -1.87 6.53 17.59
C GLY A 56 -0.78 7.40 16.93
N GLN A 57 0.31 7.72 17.64
CA GLN A 57 1.47 8.44 17.12
C GLN A 57 2.49 7.47 16.52
N LEU A 58 2.85 7.71 15.25
CA LEU A 58 4.00 7.06 14.62
C LEU A 58 5.29 7.79 15.02
N PRO A 59 6.40 7.10 15.32
CA PRO A 59 7.67 7.80 15.54
C PRO A 59 8.01 8.74 14.36
N PRO A 60 8.36 10.02 14.62
CA PRO A 60 8.65 11.00 13.57
C PRO A 60 9.66 10.52 12.53
N ARG A 61 10.61 9.67 12.93
CA ARG A 61 11.61 9.07 12.04
C ARG A 61 11.02 8.08 11.01
N ALA A 62 9.92 7.40 11.35
CA ALA A 62 9.24 6.46 10.45
C ALA A 62 8.23 7.16 9.51
N VAL A 63 7.79 8.38 9.84
CA VAL A 63 6.83 9.18 9.06
C VAL A 63 7.18 9.31 7.57
N PRO A 64 8.41 9.69 7.15
CA PRO A 64 8.69 9.86 5.73
C PRO A 64 8.55 8.54 4.95
N TYR A 65 9.00 7.43 5.53
CA TYR A 65 8.90 6.09 4.93
C TYR A 65 7.44 5.64 4.84
N TYR A 66 6.69 5.77 5.94
CA TYR A 66 5.26 5.45 5.96
C TYR A 66 4.50 6.27 4.92
N ASN A 67 4.70 7.60 4.88
CA ASN A 67 3.99 8.46 3.93
C ASN A 67 4.36 8.20 2.47
N ALA A 68 5.61 7.83 2.18
CA ALA A 68 6.03 7.46 0.84
C ALA A 68 5.32 6.18 0.38
N LEU A 69 5.29 5.16 1.24
CA LEU A 69 4.66 3.87 0.95
C LEU A 69 3.13 3.93 0.94
N HIS A 70 2.51 4.87 1.67
CA HIS A 70 1.05 5.00 1.75
C HIS A 70 0.46 6.04 0.79
N ARG A 71 1.24 6.52 -0.19
CA ARG A 71 0.77 7.50 -1.18
C ARG A 71 0.23 6.81 -2.42
N ALA A 72 -1.09 6.63 -2.49
CA ALA A 72 -1.81 5.94 -3.57
C ALA A 72 -1.45 6.41 -5.00
N VAL A 73 -1.10 7.69 -5.17
CA VAL A 73 -0.68 8.25 -6.47
C VAL A 73 0.54 7.52 -7.03
N VAL A 74 1.46 7.02 -6.19
CA VAL A 74 2.67 6.33 -6.64
C VAL A 74 2.34 5.01 -7.36
N PRO A 75 1.73 3.99 -6.72
CA PRO A 75 1.41 2.76 -7.42
C PRO A 75 0.36 2.95 -8.53
N LEU A 76 -0.54 3.93 -8.40
CA LEU A 76 -1.47 4.27 -9.48
C LEU A 76 -0.74 4.79 -10.72
N ALA A 77 0.21 5.72 -10.56
CA ALA A 77 0.99 6.24 -11.67
C ALA A 77 1.84 5.14 -12.32
N LEU A 78 2.37 4.21 -11.52
CA LEU A 78 3.13 3.05 -12.03
C LEU A 78 2.25 2.08 -12.82
N ILE A 79 1.01 1.84 -12.38
CA ILE A 79 0.03 1.05 -13.16
C ILE A 79 -0.28 1.74 -14.49
N VAL A 80 -0.54 3.04 -14.47
CA VAL A 80 -0.80 3.81 -15.71
C VAL A 80 0.41 3.72 -16.64
N ALA A 81 1.63 3.93 -16.13
CA ALA A 81 2.86 3.78 -16.91
C ALA A 81 3.01 2.36 -17.48
N TYR A 82 2.74 1.32 -16.68
CA TYR A 82 2.77 -0.08 -17.14
C TYR A 82 1.82 -0.30 -18.32
N THR A 83 0.62 0.30 -18.29
CA THR A 83 -0.36 0.16 -19.40
C THR A 83 0.02 0.93 -20.67
N LEU A 84 0.84 1.97 -20.57
CA LEU A 84 1.23 2.83 -21.69
C LEU A 84 2.58 2.45 -22.30
N LEU A 85 3.45 1.79 -21.54
CA LEU A 85 4.77 1.37 -21.98
C LEU A 85 4.71 -0.06 -22.56
N PRO A 86 5.62 -0.43 -23.49
CA PRO A 86 5.69 -1.77 -24.04
C PRO A 86 6.35 -2.75 -23.05
N VAL A 87 5.78 -2.87 -21.85
CA VAL A 87 6.25 -3.74 -20.77
C VAL A 87 5.26 -4.88 -20.60
N SER A 88 5.72 -6.12 -20.76
CA SER A 88 4.91 -7.32 -20.53
C SER A 88 5.50 -8.13 -19.37
N TRP A 89 5.23 -7.68 -18.14
CA TRP A 89 5.69 -8.38 -16.94
C TRP A 89 4.56 -8.46 -15.90
N PRO A 90 3.68 -9.47 -16.01
CA PRO A 90 2.51 -9.63 -15.14
C PRO A 90 2.82 -9.61 -13.63
N PRO A 91 3.94 -10.20 -13.14
CA PRO A 91 4.28 -10.10 -11.72
C PRO A 91 4.45 -8.68 -11.20
N ALA A 92 4.93 -7.73 -12.00
CA ALA A 92 4.98 -6.32 -11.58
C ALA A 92 3.58 -5.72 -11.46
N PHE A 93 2.69 -5.98 -12.41
CA PHE A 93 1.32 -5.50 -12.36
C PHE A 93 0.57 -6.06 -11.13
N ALA A 94 0.71 -7.36 -10.87
CA ALA A 94 0.19 -8.01 -9.66
C ALA A 94 0.70 -7.35 -8.38
N ALA A 95 2.01 -7.04 -8.31
CA ALA A 95 2.63 -6.35 -7.19
C ALA A 95 2.00 -4.97 -6.96
N LEU A 96 1.81 -4.18 -8.02
CA LEU A 96 1.20 -2.84 -7.94
C LEU A 96 -0.26 -2.90 -7.50
N CYS A 97 -1.01 -3.91 -7.95
CA CYS A 97 -2.36 -4.20 -7.46
C CYS A 97 -2.36 -4.51 -5.96
N GLY A 98 -1.45 -5.37 -5.48
CA GLY A 98 -1.29 -5.65 -4.05
C GLY A 98 -1.00 -4.38 -3.23
N TRP A 99 -0.11 -3.52 -3.74
CA TRP A 99 0.20 -2.24 -3.10
C TRP A 99 -1.01 -1.30 -3.02
N LEU A 100 -1.75 -1.12 -4.11
CA LEU A 100 -2.96 -0.29 -4.11
C LEU A 100 -4.07 -0.88 -3.23
N ALA A 101 -4.20 -2.20 -3.17
CA ALA A 101 -5.13 -2.88 -2.29
C ALA A 101 -4.82 -2.54 -0.82
N HIS A 102 -3.54 -2.63 -0.39
CA HIS A 102 -3.10 -2.24 0.95
C HIS A 102 -3.54 -0.82 1.31
N ILE A 103 -3.15 0.16 0.48
CA ILE A 103 -3.48 1.56 0.73
C ILE A 103 -5.00 1.75 0.79
N SER A 104 -5.75 1.08 -0.07
CA SER A 104 -7.21 1.19 -0.13
C SER A 104 -7.88 0.61 1.11
N TYR A 105 -7.42 -0.54 1.63
CA TYR A 105 -7.87 -1.09 2.91
C TYR A 105 -7.60 -0.13 4.06
N ASP A 106 -6.39 0.44 4.11
CA ASP A 106 -6.01 1.43 5.10
C ASP A 106 -7.00 2.61 5.11
N ARG A 107 -7.31 3.18 3.95
CA ARG A 107 -8.26 4.30 3.84
C ARG A 107 -9.70 3.89 4.15
N ALA A 108 -10.09 2.65 3.85
CA ALA A 108 -11.41 2.12 4.18
C ALA A 108 -11.59 2.00 5.69
N PHE A 109 -10.56 1.53 6.41
CA PHE A 109 -10.55 1.42 7.88
C PHE A 109 -10.25 2.74 8.59
N GLY A 110 -9.95 3.79 7.82
CA GLY A 110 -9.77 5.15 8.32
C GLY A 110 -8.33 5.52 8.62
N TYR A 111 -7.36 4.63 8.37
CA TYR A 111 -5.94 4.97 8.37
C TYR A 111 -5.61 5.95 7.23
N GLY A 112 -4.52 6.68 7.39
CA GLY A 112 -4.16 7.77 6.50
C GLY A 112 -2.73 8.23 6.73
N LEU A 113 -2.29 9.17 5.89
CA LEU A 113 -0.96 9.76 5.97
C LEU A 113 -0.72 10.40 7.34
N ARG A 114 0.56 10.53 7.73
CA ARG A 114 0.97 11.06 9.03
C ARG A 114 1.50 12.49 8.93
N THR A 115 1.23 13.31 9.95
CA THR A 115 1.85 14.63 10.15
C THR A 115 3.34 14.44 10.46
N LYS A 116 4.12 15.52 10.47
CA LYS A 116 5.57 15.43 10.76
C LYS A 116 5.81 14.85 12.17
N GLU A 117 4.87 15.10 13.07
CA GLU A 117 4.87 14.68 14.47
C GLU A 117 4.36 13.24 14.65
N GLY A 118 3.86 12.59 13.58
CA GLY A 118 3.44 11.19 13.62
C GLY A 118 1.94 10.93 13.73
N PHE A 119 1.11 11.97 13.90
CA PHE A 119 -0.33 11.83 14.04
C PHE A 119 -1.01 11.64 12.68
N ARG A 120 -2.23 11.09 12.65
CA ARG A 120 -2.99 10.95 11.40
C ARG A 120 -3.35 12.33 10.83
N ARG A 121 -3.17 12.52 9.52
CA ARG A 121 -3.67 13.67 8.77
C ARG A 121 -5.14 13.44 8.40
N GLY A 122 -6.04 14.04 9.17
CA GLY A 122 -7.47 14.13 8.84
C GLY A 122 -8.29 12.85 9.02
#